data_AF-A0A7H1MC04-F1
#
_entry.id   AF-A0A7H1MC04-F1
#
_cell.length_a   1.000
_cell.length_b   1.000
_cell.length_c   1.000
_cell.angle_alpha   90.00
_cell.angle_beta   90.00
_cell.angle_gamma   90.00
#
_symmetry.space_group_name_H-M   'P 1'
#
loop_
_entity.id
_entity.type
_entity.pdbx_description
1 polymer ?
#
loop_
_entity_poly.entity_id
_entity_poly.type
_entity_poly.pdbx_seq_one_letter_code
_entity_poly.pdbx_strand_id
1 'polypeptide(L)'
;MKIERLFSAALFSAAIGLLCLAFGYTAPVSYDPLGPRPYPMLVLSLLALCCLFLAVRPRGGHINLGYTPAVLKKVGLCIVFLSAYAALFEVLGFPLATALMAFGVGRLFGGRTLPCAVSGMVLGALFYALFDLALDVPLPLGFFG
;
A
#
# COMPACT_ATOMS: atom_id res chain seq x y z
N MET A 1 -13.97 -19.80 4.18
CA MET A 1 -12.83 -20.54 3.59
C MET A 1 -12.98 -20.93 2.11
N LYS A 2 -14.06 -21.55 1.62
CA LYS A 2 -14.27 -21.70 0.14
C LYS A 2 -14.59 -20.35 -0.52
N ILE A 3 -15.43 -19.55 0.13
CA ILE A 3 -15.81 -18.20 -0.31
C ILE A 3 -14.62 -17.26 -0.44
N GLU A 4 -13.66 -17.28 0.48
CA GLU A 4 -12.47 -16.41 0.41
C GLU A 4 -11.66 -16.69 -0.85
N ARG A 5 -11.41 -17.96 -1.19
CA ARG A 5 -10.69 -18.32 -2.41
C ARG A 5 -11.49 -17.98 -3.66
N LEU A 6 -12.80 -18.21 -3.65
CA LEU A 6 -13.67 -17.83 -4.77
C LEU A 6 -13.65 -16.31 -4.97
N PHE A 7 -13.71 -15.55 -3.88
CA PHE A 7 -13.66 -14.10 -3.89
C PHE A 7 -12.30 -13.59 -4.37
N SER A 8 -11.19 -14.13 -3.85
CA SER A 8 -9.84 -13.79 -4.32
C SER A 8 -9.62 -14.17 -5.78
N ALA A 9 -10.14 -15.31 -6.24
CA ALA A 9 -10.06 -15.71 -7.64
C ALA A 9 -10.90 -14.80 -8.55
N ALA A 10 -12.10 -14.38 -8.10
CA ALA A 10 -12.94 -13.43 -8.83
C ALA A 10 -12.32 -12.03 -8.87
N LEU A 11 -11.71 -11.57 -7.78
CA LEU A 11 -10.95 -10.32 -7.76
C LEU A 11 -9.71 -10.39 -8.64
N PHE A 12 -9.02 -11.53 -8.67
CA PHE A 12 -7.89 -11.75 -9.56
C PHE A 12 -8.32 -11.65 -11.03
N SER A 13 -9.39 -12.33 -11.42
CA SER A 13 -9.88 -12.27 -12.80
C SER A 13 -10.34 -10.85 -13.18
N ALA A 14 -11.01 -10.14 -12.26
CA ALA A 14 -11.36 -8.73 -12.46
C ALA A 14 -10.12 -7.84 -12.61
N ALA A 15 -9.10 -8.03 -11.78
CA ALA A 15 -7.83 -7.28 -11.85
C ALA A 15 -7.10 -7.51 -13.18
N ILE A 16 -7.06 -8.76 -13.67
CA ILE A 16 -6.48 -9.09 -14.99
C ILE A 16 -7.29 -8.45 -16.12
N GLY A 17 -8.63 -8.50 -16.06
CA GLY A 17 -9.49 -7.84 -17.05
C GLY A 17 -9.25 -6.33 -17.10
N LEU A 18 -9.16 -5.68 -15.94
CA LEU A 18 -8.85 -4.25 -15.82
C LEU A 18 -7.43 -3.94 -16.30
N LEU A 19 -6.44 -4.80 -16.05
CA LEU A 19 -5.08 -4.64 -16.59
C LEU A 19 -5.10 -4.63 -18.12
N CYS A 20 -5.78 -5.59 -18.74
CA CYS A 20 -5.93 -5.65 -20.20
C CYS A 20 -6.54 -4.36 -20.77
N LEU A 21 -7.55 -3.81 -20.09
CA LEU A 21 -8.16 -2.52 -20.48
C LEU A 21 -7.19 -1.34 -20.28
N ALA A 22 -6.48 -1.32 -19.15
CA ALA A 22 -5.50 -0.28 -18.85
C ALA A 22 -4.34 -0.26 -19.86
N PHE A 23 -3.97 -1.41 -20.45
CA PHE A 23 -2.88 -1.50 -21.42
C PHE A 23 -3.17 -0.69 -22.68
N GLY A 24 -4.43 -0.70 -23.14
CA GLY A 24 -4.87 0.08 -24.29
C GLY A 24 -5.14 1.55 -23.98
N TYR A 25 -5.19 1.96 -22.72
CA TYR A 25 -5.77 3.25 -22.33
C TYR A 25 -4.88 4.44 -22.68
N THR A 26 -5.12 5.12 -23.79
CA THR A 26 -4.49 6.41 -24.13
C THR A 26 -5.41 7.56 -23.75
N ALA A 27 -4.91 8.54 -23.00
CA ALA A 27 -5.60 9.82 -22.87
C ALA A 27 -5.34 10.66 -24.13
N PRO A 28 -6.38 11.25 -24.75
CA PRO A 28 -6.23 12.07 -25.96
C PRO A 28 -5.42 13.36 -25.72
N VAL A 29 -5.33 13.81 -24.47
CA VAL A 29 -4.42 14.87 -24.01
C VAL A 29 -3.89 14.48 -22.63
N SER A 30 -2.57 14.56 -22.41
CA SER A 30 -1.95 14.31 -21.10
C SER A 30 -1.19 15.56 -20.66
N TYR A 31 -1.59 16.12 -19.52
CA TYR A 31 -0.93 17.27 -18.88
C TYR A 31 -0.02 16.87 -17.73
N ASP A 32 -0.12 15.62 -17.27
CA ASP A 32 0.73 15.07 -16.21
C ASP A 32 1.91 14.26 -16.81
N PRO A 33 3.11 14.37 -16.21
CA PRO A 33 4.33 13.74 -16.72
C PRO A 33 4.22 12.20 -16.80
N LEU A 34 3.51 11.59 -15.85
CA LEU A 34 3.35 10.14 -15.75
C LEU A 34 2.44 9.53 -16.84
N GLY A 35 1.55 10.34 -17.41
CA GLY A 35 0.47 9.86 -18.26
C GLY A 35 -0.53 8.93 -17.51
N PRO A 36 -1.58 8.46 -18.19
CA PRO A 36 -2.75 7.86 -17.53
C PRO A 36 -2.60 6.38 -17.16
N ARG A 37 -1.55 5.71 -17.63
CA ARG A 37 -1.39 4.24 -17.55
C ARG A 37 -0.61 3.72 -16.35
N PRO A 38 0.55 4.29 -15.98
CA PRO A 38 1.49 3.61 -15.09
C PRO A 38 0.94 3.39 -13.68
N TYR A 39 0.17 4.35 -13.15
CA TYR A 39 -0.42 4.22 -11.83
C TYR A 39 -1.49 3.10 -11.76
N PRO A 40 -2.51 3.05 -12.64
CA PRO A 40 -3.42 1.91 -12.72
C PRO A 40 -2.71 0.57 -12.91
N MET A 41 -1.69 0.52 -13.78
CA MET A 41 -0.90 -0.70 -14.02
C MET A 41 -0.25 -1.23 -12.76
N LEU A 42 0.40 -0.36 -12.00
CA LEU A 42 1.09 -0.75 -10.77
C LEU A 42 0.10 -1.29 -9.73
N VAL A 43 -0.97 -0.55 -9.46
CA VAL A 43 -1.95 -0.91 -8.42
C VAL A 43 -2.66 -2.21 -8.79
N LEU A 44 -3.10 -2.37 -10.04
CA LEU A 44 -3.77 -3.59 -10.49
C LEU A 44 -2.84 -4.79 -10.53
N SER A 45 -1.57 -4.61 -10.90
CA SER A 45 -0.57 -5.69 -10.87
C SER A 45 -0.31 -6.16 -9.45
N LEU A 46 -0.16 -5.24 -8.50
CA LEU A 46 0.04 -5.57 -7.08
C LEU A 46 -1.20 -6.26 -6.49
N LEU A 47 -2.40 -5.78 -6.83
CA LEU A 47 -3.66 -6.40 -6.44
C LEU A 47 -3.76 -7.82 -6.98
N ALA A 48 -3.49 -8.02 -8.28
CA ALA A 48 -3.50 -9.33 -8.92
C ALA A 48 -2.51 -10.28 -8.24
N LEU A 49 -1.28 -9.82 -7.94
CA LEU A 49 -0.28 -10.63 -7.25
C LEU A 49 -0.71 -11.01 -5.83
N CYS A 50 -1.31 -10.07 -5.09
CA CYS A 50 -1.87 -10.32 -3.76
C CYS A 50 -3.03 -11.33 -3.79
N CYS A 51 -3.96 -11.18 -4.73
CA CYS A 51 -5.08 -12.10 -4.92
C CYS A 51 -4.60 -13.49 -5.34
N LEU A 52 -3.61 -13.57 -6.23
CA LEU A 52 -2.98 -14.83 -6.63
C LEU A 52 -2.32 -15.53 -5.44
N PHE A 53 -1.55 -14.79 -4.64
CA PHE A 53 -0.95 -15.29 -3.42
C PHE A 53 -2.02 -15.81 -2.46
N LEU A 54 -3.10 -15.07 -2.23
CA LEU A 54 -4.20 -15.47 -1.34
C LEU A 54 -4.97 -16.70 -1.86
N ALA A 55 -5.11 -16.85 -3.18
CA ALA A 55 -5.76 -18.00 -3.80
C ALA A 55 -4.95 -19.29 -3.68
N VAL A 56 -3.61 -19.19 -3.70
CA VAL A 56 -2.67 -20.33 -3.65
C VAL A 56 -2.25 -20.69 -2.21
N ARG A 57 -2.20 -19.71 -1.30
CA ARG A 57 -1.71 -19.89 0.08
C ARG A 57 -2.42 -21.06 0.80
N PRO A 58 -1.68 -22.02 1.36
CA PRO A 58 -2.27 -23.13 2.12
C PRO A 58 -2.95 -22.62 3.41
N ARG A 59 -4.03 -23.30 3.82
CA ARG A 59 -4.91 -22.89 4.93
C ARG A 59 -4.12 -22.55 6.20
N GLY A 60 -4.19 -21.28 6.63
CA GLY A 60 -3.96 -20.92 8.03
C GLY A 60 -5.23 -21.16 8.83
N GLY A 61 -5.10 -21.61 10.08
CA GLY A 61 -6.19 -22.09 10.95
C GLY A 61 -7.35 -21.12 11.17
N HIS A 62 -8.35 -21.56 11.95
CA HIS A 62 -9.58 -20.82 12.25
C HIS A 62 -9.32 -19.31 12.48
N ILE A 63 -9.75 -18.50 11.52
CA ILE A 63 -9.69 -17.04 11.60
C ILE A 63 -10.82 -16.62 12.54
N ASN A 64 -10.52 -16.53 13.84
CA ASN A 64 -11.39 -15.84 14.77
C ASN A 64 -11.32 -14.36 14.42
N LEU A 65 -12.40 -13.83 13.86
CA LEU A 65 -12.55 -12.39 13.57
C LEU A 65 -12.35 -11.54 14.83
N GLY A 66 -12.51 -12.15 16.02
CA GLY A 66 -11.83 -11.73 17.24
C GLY A 66 -12.02 -10.25 17.52
N TYR A 67 -13.27 -9.78 17.51
CA TYR A 67 -13.67 -8.41 17.85
C TYR A 67 -13.46 -8.13 19.35
N THR A 68 -12.23 -8.34 19.82
CA THR A 68 -11.80 -8.04 21.18
C THR A 68 -11.53 -6.53 21.24
N PRO A 69 -11.84 -5.85 22.37
CA PRO A 69 -11.51 -4.43 22.56
C PRO A 69 -10.04 -4.09 22.25
N ALA A 70 -9.12 -5.03 22.47
CA ALA A 70 -7.71 -4.89 22.11
C ALA A 70 -7.47 -4.75 20.60
N VAL A 71 -8.19 -5.52 19.76
CA VAL A 71 -8.09 -5.42 18.30
C VAL A 71 -8.70 -4.11 17.82
N LEU A 72 -9.86 -3.74 18.37
CA LEU A 72 -10.53 -2.49 18.01
C LEU A 72 -9.68 -1.25 18.37
N LYS A 73 -9.00 -1.28 19.52
CA LYS A 73 -8.00 -0.27 19.90
C LYS A 73 -6.84 -0.19 18.91
N LYS A 74 -6.32 -1.33 18.45
CA LYS A 74 -5.26 -1.35 17.44
C LYS A 74 -5.75 -0.77 16.12
N VAL A 75 -6.93 -1.16 15.64
CA VAL A 75 -7.52 -0.60 14.42
C VAL A 75 -7.69 0.92 14.54
N GLY A 76 -8.24 1.41 15.66
CA GLY A 76 -8.36 2.85 15.92
C GLY A 76 -7.01 3.57 15.89
N LEU A 77 -5.97 3.01 16.52
CA LEU A 77 -4.64 3.60 16.50
C LEU A 77 -4.00 3.55 15.11
N CYS A 78 -4.27 2.50 14.31
CA CYS A 78 -3.84 2.41 12.92
C CYS A 78 -4.44 3.55 12.08
N ILE A 79 -5.74 3.82 12.26
CA ILE A 79 -6.41 4.96 11.62
C ILE A 79 -5.75 6.27 12.03
N VAL A 80 -5.44 6.46 13.32
CA VAL A 80 -4.72 7.64 13.79
C VAL A 80 -3.34 7.78 13.14
N PHE A 81 -2.56 6.70 13.01
CA PHE A 81 -1.27 6.74 12.31
C PHE A 81 -1.42 7.10 10.82
N LEU A 82 -2.45 6.59 10.14
CA LEU A 82 -2.73 6.93 8.74
C LEU A 82 -3.20 8.38 8.58
N SER A 83 -4.04 8.88 9.49
CA SER A 83 -4.46 10.28 9.51
C SER A 83 -3.31 11.22 9.82
N ALA A 84 -2.45 10.86 10.77
CA ALA A 84 -1.22 11.60 11.06
C ALA A 84 -0.29 11.61 9.85
N TYR A 85 -0.12 10.48 9.16
CA TYR A 85 0.62 10.44 7.89
C TYR A 85 0.07 11.45 6.88
N ALA A 86 -1.24 11.46 6.64
CA ALA A 86 -1.86 12.39 5.71
C ALA A 86 -1.65 13.86 6.12
N ALA A 87 -1.73 14.18 7.41
CA ALA A 87 -1.53 15.54 7.91
C ALA A 87 -0.06 16.01 7.90
N LEU A 88 0.89 15.09 8.16
CA LEU A 88 2.32 15.41 8.19
C LEU A 88 2.99 15.23 6.81
N PHE A 89 2.28 14.68 5.84
CA PHE A 89 2.77 14.35 4.50
C PHE A 89 3.46 15.53 3.82
N GLU A 90 2.82 16.71 3.82
CA GLU A 90 3.35 17.91 3.19
C GLU A 90 4.48 18.55 4.01
N VAL A 91 4.37 18.52 5.35
CA VAL A 91 5.32 19.22 6.25
C VAL A 91 6.63 18.46 6.40
N LEU A 92 6.56 17.16 6.71
CA LEU A 92 7.75 16.31 6.88
C LEU A 92 8.32 15.80 5.55
N GLY A 93 7.51 15.83 4.50
CA GLY A 93 7.83 15.20 3.22
C GLY A 93 7.49 13.72 3.19
N PHE A 94 7.28 13.21 1.99
CA PHE A 94 6.88 11.83 1.70
C PHE A 94 7.79 10.79 2.39
N PRO A 95 9.12 10.75 2.15
CA PRO A 95 9.94 9.63 2.62
C PRO A 95 9.97 9.51 4.15
N LEU A 96 10.03 10.66 4.85
CA LEU A 96 10.08 10.69 6.31
C LEU A 96 8.69 10.39 6.91
N ALA A 97 7.62 10.96 6.36
CA ALA A 97 6.26 10.68 6.81
C ALA A 97 5.91 9.19 6.63
N THR A 98 6.25 8.60 5.48
CA THR A 98 6.02 7.17 5.21
C THR A 98 6.83 6.28 6.15
N ALA A 99 8.10 6.65 6.42
CA ALA A 99 8.94 5.88 7.34
C ALA A 99 8.39 5.87 8.78
N LEU A 100 7.95 7.02 9.29
CA LEU A 100 7.34 7.14 10.61
C LEU A 100 6.02 6.38 10.71
N MET A 101 5.19 6.47 9.68
CA MET A 101 3.92 5.72 9.60
C MET A 101 4.18 4.21 9.61
N ALA A 102 5.08 3.73 8.75
CA ALA A 102 5.45 2.32 8.67
C ALA A 102 6.06 1.80 9.99
N PHE A 103 6.90 2.60 10.65
CA PHE A 103 7.42 2.30 11.98
C PHE A 103 6.31 2.19 13.03
N GLY A 104 5.40 3.17 13.07
CA GLY A 104 4.29 3.22 14.02
C GLY A 104 3.34 2.03 13.87
N VAL A 105 2.96 1.72 12.64
CA VAL A 105 2.14 0.55 12.30
C VAL A 105 2.89 -0.75 12.63
N GLY A 106 4.18 -0.86 12.33
CA GLY A 106 4.99 -2.03 12.70
C GLY A 106 5.00 -2.27 14.21
N ARG A 107 5.15 -1.21 15.02
CA ARG A 107 5.09 -1.27 16.48
C ARG A 107 3.71 -1.64 17.01
N LEU A 108 2.65 -1.14 16.37
CA LEU A 108 1.26 -1.42 16.73
C LEU A 108 0.93 -2.92 16.72
N PHE A 109 1.50 -3.64 15.77
CA PHE A 109 1.31 -5.09 15.61
C PHE A 109 2.34 -5.93 16.37
N GLY A 110 3.12 -5.33 17.29
CA GLY A 110 4.05 -6.05 18.16
C GLY A 110 5.44 -6.27 17.56
N GLY A 111 5.79 -5.57 16.49
CA GLY A 111 7.14 -5.62 15.93
C GLY A 111 8.21 -5.08 16.89
N ARG A 112 9.41 -5.67 16.80
CA ARG A 112 10.58 -5.21 17.56
C ARG A 112 11.04 -3.86 17.02
N THR A 113 11.49 -2.97 17.91
CA THR A 113 11.83 -1.57 17.60
C THR A 113 12.82 -1.43 16.46
N LEU A 114 13.97 -2.12 16.53
CA LEU A 114 15.00 -2.07 15.50
C LEU A 114 14.51 -2.54 14.11
N PRO A 115 13.93 -3.76 13.96
CA PRO A 115 13.36 -4.17 12.68
C PRO A 115 12.30 -3.22 12.13
N CYS A 116 11.40 -2.69 12.98
CA CYS A 116 10.39 -1.73 12.54
C CYS A 116 11.00 -0.43 12.04
N ALA A 117 12.05 0.07 12.71
CA ALA A 117 12.71 1.31 12.32
C ALA A 117 13.41 1.14 10.97
N VAL A 118 14.16 0.05 10.82
CA VAL A 118 14.83 -0.29 9.55
C VAL A 118 13.81 -0.50 8.44
N SER A 119 12.74 -1.28 8.66
CA SER A 119 11.71 -1.51 7.65
C SER A 119 11.00 -0.23 7.26
N GLY A 120 10.76 0.67 8.21
CA GLY A 120 10.15 1.98 7.95
C GLY A 120 11.03 2.84 7.06
N MET A 121 12.32 2.96 7.40
CA MET A 121 13.30 3.70 6.58
C MET A 121 13.42 3.11 5.17
N VAL A 122 13.54 1.79 5.06
CA VAL A 122 13.62 1.09 3.78
C VAL A 122 12.35 1.31 2.95
N LEU A 123 11.16 1.18 3.54
CA LEU A 123 9.89 1.41 2.83
C LEU A 123 9.75 2.86 2.37
N GLY A 124 10.09 3.84 3.23
CA GLY A 124 10.04 5.25 2.87
C GLY A 124 10.97 5.58 1.70
N ALA A 125 12.24 5.13 1.76
CA ALA A 125 13.21 5.35 0.70
C ALA A 125 12.84 4.61 -0.59
N LEU A 126 12.40 3.34 -0.49
CA LEU A 126 12.02 2.52 -1.63
C LEU A 126 10.82 3.11 -2.37
N PHE A 127 9.78 3.53 -1.65
CA PHE A 127 8.60 4.13 -2.27
C PHE A 127 8.89 5.52 -2.81
N TYR A 128 9.72 6.31 -2.13
CA TYR A 128 10.16 7.58 -2.69
C TYR A 128 10.87 7.37 -4.03
N ALA A 129 11.86 6.46 -4.10
CA ALA A 129 12.54 6.13 -5.34
C ALA A 129 11.59 5.56 -6.41
N LEU A 130 10.62 4.73 -6.03
CA LEU A 130 9.63 4.19 -6.96
C LEU A 130 8.75 5.30 -7.57
N PHE A 131 8.29 6.24 -6.76
CA PHE A 131 7.39 7.30 -7.23
C PHE A 131 8.14 8.43 -7.93
N ASP A 132 9.26 8.87 -7.38
CA ASP A 132 10.08 9.95 -7.91
C ASP A 132 10.84 9.50 -9.17
N LEU A 133 11.59 8.39 -9.10
CA LEU A 133 12.47 7.99 -10.21
C LEU A 133 11.77 7.14 -11.28
N ALA A 134 10.88 6.22 -10.88
CA ALA A 134 10.27 5.29 -11.84
C ALA A 134 8.93 5.79 -12.38
N LEU A 135 8.23 6.64 -11.62
CA LEU A 135 6.90 7.15 -11.97
C LEU A 135 6.87 8.67 -12.15
N ASP A 136 8.01 9.37 -12.01
CA ASP A 136 8.11 10.82 -12.23
C ASP A 136 7.00 11.63 -11.52
N VAL A 137 6.60 11.16 -10.34
CA VAL A 137 5.56 11.78 -9.51
C VAL A 137 6.25 12.78 -8.59
N PRO A 138 5.95 14.09 -8.70
CA PRO A 138 6.51 15.08 -7.81
C PRO A 138 5.98 14.86 -6.39
N LEU A 139 6.87 14.46 -5.49
CA LEU A 139 6.55 14.22 -4.09
C LEU A 139 7.10 15.34 -3.20
N PRO A 140 6.35 15.76 -2.15
CA PRO A 140 6.85 16.77 -1.24
C PRO A 140 8.05 16.23 -0.49
N LEU A 141 9.14 16.98 -0.50
CA LEU A 141 10.31 16.73 0.33
C LEU A 141 10.16 17.34 1.73
N GLY A 142 9.11 18.13 1.96
CA GLY A 142 8.85 18.81 3.22
C GLY A 142 10.02 19.71 3.61
N PHE A 143 10.54 19.54 4.83
CA PHE A 143 11.71 20.29 5.32
C PHE A 143 13.00 20.17 4.49
N PHE A 144 13.10 19.18 3.59
CA PHE A 144 14.27 19.02 2.73
C PHE A 144 14.16 19.79 1.40
N GLY A 145 13.02 20.46 1.13
CA GLY A 145 12.72 21.18 -0.11
C GLY A 145 12.40 22.65 0.12
#